data_AF-A0A7S0AFA7-F1
#
_entry.id   AF-A0A7S0AFA7-F1
#
_cell.length_a   1.000
_cell.length_b   1.000
_cell.length_c   1.000
_cell.angle_alpha   90.00
_cell.angle_beta   90.00
_cell.angle_gamma   90.00
#
_symmetry.space_group_name_H-M   'P 1'
#
loop_
_entity.id
_entity.type
_entity.pdbx_description
1 polymer ?
#
loop_
_entity_poly.entity_id
_entity_poly.type
_entity_poly.pdbx_seq_one_letter_code
_entity_poly.pdbx_strand_id
1 'polypeptide(L)'
;TPKQAPLEILSRSGKTVTFTLSQVWKQCDDGSSANKMDWIAADFVVPESGDLECFKTFKPDCGNVNAFTAKCTEGRALIDIYAVDETATGLFYQTDGSALTIPD
;
A
#
# COMPACT_ATOMS: atom_id res chain seq x y z
N THR A 1 -14.46 8.47 -5.22
CA THR A 1 -13.67 8.19 -6.43
C THR A 1 -12.87 6.93 -6.18
N PRO A 2 -12.84 5.96 -7.12
CA PRO A 2 -12.00 4.78 -6.97
C PRO A 2 -10.53 5.21 -6.80
N LYS A 3 -9.82 4.59 -5.85
CA LYS A 3 -8.38 4.84 -5.66
C LYS A 3 -7.62 4.15 -6.80
N GLN A 4 -6.66 4.86 -7.40
CA GLN A 4 -5.87 4.34 -8.52
C GLN A 4 -4.54 3.71 -8.09
N ALA A 5 -4.04 4.06 -6.90
CA ALA A 5 -2.79 3.56 -6.37
C ALA A 5 -3.03 2.87 -5.01
N PRO A 6 -2.29 1.80 -4.69
CA PRO A 6 -2.39 1.12 -3.40
C PRO A 6 -1.81 1.96 -2.26
N LEU A 7 -1.02 2.98 -2.58
CA LEU A 7 -0.45 3.92 -1.62
C LEU A 7 -0.63 5.37 -2.08
N GLU A 8 -1.03 6.22 -1.16
CA GLU A 8 -1.11 7.67 -1.37
C GLU A 8 -0.58 8.39 -0.12
N ILE A 9 0.22 9.44 -0.32
CA ILE A 9 0.73 10.26 0.77
C ILE A 9 -0.31 11.34 1.09
N LEU A 10 -0.82 11.33 2.33
CA LEU A 10 -1.76 12.33 2.82
C LEU A 10 -1.05 13.58 3.35
N SER A 11 0.06 13.42 4.06
CA SER A 11 0.80 14.53 4.64
C SER A 11 2.26 14.17 4.87
N ARG A 12 3.09 15.22 4.97
CA ARG A 12 4.52 15.11 5.30
C ARG A 12 4.83 16.13 6.38
N SER A 13 5.47 15.69 7.47
CA SER A 13 5.87 16.56 8.57
C SER A 13 7.28 16.20 8.99
N GLY A 14 8.29 16.89 8.46
CA GLY A 14 9.72 16.80 8.85
C GLY A 14 10.28 15.37 8.99
N LYS A 15 9.96 14.71 10.10
CA LYS A 15 10.39 13.36 10.48
C LYS A 15 9.33 12.26 10.26
N THR A 16 8.17 12.58 9.70
CA THR A 16 7.10 11.60 9.46
C THR A 16 6.38 11.83 8.12
N VAL A 17 5.79 10.76 7.61
CA VAL A 17 4.86 10.78 6.48
C VAL A 17 3.60 10.03 6.88
N THR A 18 2.43 10.63 6.63
CA THR A 18 1.16 9.93 6.76
C THR A 18 0.71 9.47 5.38
N PHE A 19 0.36 8.20 5.24
CA PHE A 19 -0.05 7.59 3.99
C PHE A 19 -1.29 6.72 4.18
N THR A 20 -2.03 6.48 3.10
CA THR A 20 -3.10 5.48 3.07
C THR A 20 -2.64 4.22 2.37
N LEU A 21 -3.10 3.08 2.87
CA LEU A 21 -3.09 1.81 2.16
C LEU A 21 -4.48 1.56 1.58
N SER A 22 -4.55 1.23 0.29
CA SER A 22 -5.80 0.99 -0.43
C SER A 22 -5.78 -0.35 -1.15
N GLN A 23 -6.94 -1.01 -1.19
CA GLN A 23 -7.18 -2.16 -2.06
C GLN A 23 -7.62 -1.64 -3.43
N VAL A 24 -6.79 -1.89 -4.45
CA VAL A 24 -7.02 -1.43 -5.83
C VAL A 24 -6.78 -2.50 -6.90
N TRP A 25 -6.42 -3.73 -6.52
CA TRP A 25 -5.96 -4.78 -7.45
C TRP A 25 -7.09 -5.62 -8.04
N LYS A 26 -7.99 -6.18 -7.21
CA LYS A 26 -9.09 -7.02 -7.72
C LYS A 26 -10.38 -6.22 -7.86
N GLN A 27 -10.82 -6.06 -9.10
CA GLN A 27 -12.15 -5.57 -9.51
C GLN A 27 -12.69 -4.37 -8.71
N CYS A 28 -11.82 -3.40 -8.40
CA CYS A 28 -12.27 -2.15 -7.79
C CYS A 28 -12.86 -1.17 -8.81
N ASP A 29 -12.90 -1.54 -10.09
CA ASP A 29 -13.32 -0.69 -11.20
C ASP A 29 -14.85 -0.56 -11.33
N ASP A 30 -15.62 -1.57 -10.93
CA ASP A 30 -17.09 -1.60 -11.02
C ASP A 30 -17.80 -1.46 -9.66
N GLY A 31 -17.02 -1.28 -8.58
CA GLY A 31 -17.54 -1.22 -7.21
C GLY A 31 -18.02 -2.58 -6.66
N SER A 32 -17.76 -3.68 -7.36
CA SER A 32 -18.09 -5.03 -6.92
C SER A 32 -17.06 -5.55 -5.92
N SER A 33 -17.48 -5.84 -4.69
CA SER A 33 -16.65 -6.51 -3.69
C SER A 33 -16.61 -8.04 -3.87
N ALA A 34 -17.16 -8.57 -4.96
CA ALA A 34 -17.25 -10.01 -5.20
C ALA A 34 -15.88 -10.68 -5.33
N ASN A 35 -14.86 -9.93 -5.77
CA ASN A 35 -13.49 -10.40 -5.88
C ASN A 35 -12.56 -9.58 -5.00
N LYS A 36 -12.26 -10.10 -3.82
CA LYS A 36 -11.31 -9.50 -2.87
C LYS A 36 -9.97 -10.19 -2.94
N MET A 37 -8.90 -9.42 -2.75
CA MET A 37 -7.58 -9.98 -2.42
C MET A 37 -7.67 -10.84 -1.17
N ASP A 38 -6.92 -11.94 -1.10
CA ASP A 38 -6.90 -12.80 0.09
C ASP A 38 -6.37 -12.03 1.30
N TRP A 39 -5.27 -11.31 1.11
CA TRP A 39 -4.79 -10.36 2.10
C TRP A 39 -3.93 -9.27 1.48
N ILE A 40 -3.85 -8.15 2.17
CA ILE A 40 -2.85 -7.11 1.93
C ILE A 40 -2.12 -6.80 3.23
N ALA A 41 -0.88 -6.37 3.13
CA ALA A 41 -0.07 -5.95 4.25
C ALA A 41 0.79 -4.74 3.90
N ALA A 42 1.19 -4.00 4.93
CA ALA A 42 2.17 -2.94 4.81
C ALA A 42 3.14 -2.99 5.99
N ASP A 43 4.43 -2.87 5.70
CA ASP A 43 5.49 -2.78 6.68
C ASP A 43 6.08 -1.37 6.68
N PHE A 44 6.22 -0.77 7.86
CA PHE A 44 6.75 0.58 8.00
C PHE A 44 7.31 0.81 9.41
N VAL A 45 8.20 1.79 9.55
CA VAL A 45 8.77 2.15 10.86
C VAL A 45 7.85 3.15 11.56
N VAL A 46 7.44 2.88 12.80
CA VAL A 46 6.57 3.81 13.55
C VAL A 46 7.35 5.00 14.12
N PRO A 47 6.77 6.22 14.14
CA PRO A 47 7.44 7.42 14.66
C PRO A 47 7.82 7.34 16.13
N GLU A 48 6.93 6.80 16.98
CA GLU A 48 7.04 6.88 18.43
C GLU A 48 8.12 5.96 18.98
N SER A 49 8.10 4.67 18.62
CA SER A 49 9.09 3.70 19.09
C SER A 49 10.28 3.55 18.15
N GLY A 50 10.11 3.83 16.85
CA GLY A 50 11.11 3.52 15.83
C GLY A 50 11.19 2.04 15.48
N ASP A 51 10.24 1.22 15.94
CA ASP A 51 10.16 -0.19 15.59
C ASP A 51 9.54 -0.39 14.21
N LEU A 52 9.82 -1.56 13.61
CA LEU A 52 9.12 -2.03 12.42
C LEU A 52 7.73 -2.54 12.82
N GLU A 53 6.68 -1.96 12.24
CA GLU A 53 5.32 -2.45 12.33
C GLU A 53 4.92 -3.15 11.03
N CYS A 54 4.18 -4.25 11.16
CA CYS A 54 3.56 -4.97 10.05
C CYS A 54 2.04 -4.94 10.26
N PHE A 55 1.34 -4.18 9.41
CA PHE A 55 -0.11 -4.25 9.32
C PHE A 55 -0.50 -5.32 8.31
N LYS A 56 -1.42 -6.21 8.67
CA LYS A 56 -2.02 -7.19 7.75
C LYS A 56 -3.53 -7.22 7.90
N THR A 57 -4.24 -7.26 6.78
CA THR A 57 -5.68 -7.48 6.76
C THR A 57 -6.10 -8.50 5.71
N PHE A 58 -7.15 -9.24 6.00
CA PHE A 58 -7.69 -10.30 5.14
C PHE A 58 -8.96 -9.84 4.45
N LYS A 59 -9.12 -10.21 3.18
CA LYS A 59 -10.32 -9.90 2.38
C LYS A 59 -10.79 -8.44 2.53
N PRO A 60 -9.89 -7.44 2.33
CA PRO A 60 -10.26 -6.04 2.42
C PRO A 60 -11.27 -5.67 1.32
N ASP A 61 -12.20 -4.77 1.65
CA ASP A 61 -13.03 -4.11 0.64
C ASP A 61 -12.18 -3.17 -0.24
N CYS A 62 -12.67 -2.88 -1.44
CA CYS A 62 -12.05 -1.92 -2.35
C CYS A 62 -12.00 -0.51 -1.75
N GLY A 63 -10.95 0.23 -2.08
CA GLY A 63 -10.72 1.59 -1.58
C GLY A 63 -9.84 1.62 -0.34
N ASN A 64 -10.05 2.61 0.52
CA ASN A 64 -9.20 2.84 1.68
C ASN A 64 -9.34 1.72 2.70
N VAL A 65 -8.24 1.05 2.97
CA VAL A 65 -8.16 0.06 4.04
C VAL A 65 -7.84 0.76 5.35
N ASN A 66 -6.77 1.55 5.38
CA ASN A 66 -6.38 2.30 6.57
C ASN A 66 -5.41 3.43 6.23
N ALA A 67 -5.14 4.29 7.22
CA ALA A 67 -4.10 5.31 7.18
C ALA A 67 -3.07 5.06 8.29
N PHE A 68 -1.80 5.22 7.94
CA PHE A 68 -0.67 4.99 8.84
C PHE A 68 0.27 6.19 8.81
N THR A 69 1.09 6.32 9.84
CA THR A 69 2.17 7.30 9.88
C THR A 69 3.49 6.56 10.04
N ALA A 70 4.39 6.75 9.08
CA ALA A 70 5.74 6.19 9.11
C ALA A 70 6.76 7.26 9.51
N LYS A 71 7.83 6.81 10.17
CA LYS A 71 9.01 7.59 10.50
C LYS A 71 9.88 7.77 9.27
N CYS A 72 10.36 8.99 9.06
CA CYS A 72 11.41 9.29 8.10
C CYS A 72 12.78 9.14 8.75
N THR A 73 13.63 8.33 8.16
CA THR A 73 15.06 8.22 8.47
C THR A 73 15.83 8.82 7.30
N GLU A 74 16.73 9.76 7.55
CA GLU A 74 17.49 10.46 6.50
C GLU A 74 16.61 11.10 5.41
N GLY A 75 15.46 11.63 5.81
CA GLY A 75 14.51 12.29 4.91
C GLY A 75 13.67 11.33 4.04
N ARG A 76 13.73 10.02 4.30
CA ARG A 76 12.96 8.98 3.57
C ARG A 76 12.20 8.09 4.54
N ALA A 77 10.99 7.72 4.18
CA ALA A 77 10.26 6.63 4.82
C ALA A 77 10.17 5.47 3.83
N LEU A 78 10.57 4.28 4.27
CA LEU A 78 10.39 3.05 3.51
C LEU A 78 9.07 2.41 3.96
N ILE A 79 8.24 2.08 2.97
CA ILE A 79 6.94 1.44 3.18
C ILE A 79 6.88 0.30 2.17
N ASP A 80 6.93 -0.93 2.67
CA ASP A 80 6.81 -2.12 1.83
C ASP A 80 5.35 -2.56 1.81
N ILE A 81 4.83 -2.87 0.62
CA ILE A 81 3.43 -3.27 0.46
C ILE A 81 3.40 -4.66 -0.15
N TYR A 82 2.58 -5.51 0.45
CA TYR A 82 2.37 -6.87 0.02
C TYR A 82 0.89 -7.07 -0.26
N ALA A 83 0.60 -7.80 -1.32
CA ALA A 83 -0.77 -8.12 -1.70
C ALA A 83 -0.79 -9.54 -2.29
N VAL A 84 -1.72 -10.36 -1.83
CA VAL A 84 -1.83 -11.76 -2.26
C VAL A 84 -3.24 -12.09 -2.71
N ASP A 85 -3.29 -12.84 -3.80
CA ASP A 85 -4.45 -13.47 -4.39
C ASP A 85 -4.07 -14.93 -4.64
N GLU A 86 -4.51 -15.80 -3.74
CA GLU A 86 -4.26 -17.24 -3.80
C GLU A 86 -5.03 -17.88 -4.95
N THR A 87 -6.01 -17.18 -5.52
CA THR A 87 -6.76 -17.63 -6.70
C THR A 87 -6.12 -17.18 -8.02
N ALA A 88 -5.12 -16.30 -7.98
CA ALA A 88 -4.41 -15.88 -9.18
C ALA A 88 -3.46 -16.99 -9.64
N THR A 89 -3.69 -17.52 -10.84
CA THR A 89 -2.79 -18.51 -11.48
C THR A 89 -1.60 -17.85 -12.20
N GLY A 90 -1.34 -16.56 -11.98
CA GLY A 90 -0.27 -15.80 -12.63
C GLY A 90 0.21 -14.62 -11.77
N LEU A 91 1.38 -14.05 -12.11
CA LEU A 91 1.89 -12.83 -11.48
C LEU A 91 0.88 -11.69 -11.66
N PHE A 92 0.64 -10.92 -10.61
CA PHE A 92 -0.12 -9.68 -10.74
C PHE A 92 0.55 -8.81 -11.81
N TYR A 93 -0.23 -8.38 -12.80
CA TYR A 93 0.19 -7.30 -13.68
C TYR A 93 0.20 -6.01 -12.87
N GLN A 94 1.28 -5.78 -12.12
CA GLN A 94 1.58 -4.47 -11.60
C GLN A 94 2.13 -3.68 -12.78
N THR A 95 1.28 -2.86 -13.41
CA THR A 95 1.80 -1.75 -14.21
C THR A 95 2.38 -0.76 -13.21
N ASP A 96 3.67 -0.92 -12.91
CA ASP A 96 4.40 0.11 -12.20
C ASP A 96 4.37 1.39 -13.05
N GLY A 97 3.59 2.38 -12.60
CA GLY A 97 3.51 3.70 -13.23
C GLY A 97 4.70 4.59 -12.87
N SER A 98 5.64 4.10 -12.05
CA SER A 98 6.89 4.78 -11.75
C SER A 98 7.80 4.71 -12.97
N ALA A 99 8.27 5.85 -13.47
CA ALA A 99 9.35 5.86 -14.45
C ALA A 99 10.62 5.28 -13.79
N LEU A 100 10.97 4.05 -14.15
CA LEU A 100 12.17 3.38 -13.67
C LEU A 100 13.36 3.84 -14.55
N THR A 101 13.97 4.97 -14.20
CA THR A 101 15.21 5.40 -14.83
C THR A 101 16.37 4.68 -14.15
N ILE A 102 16.94 3.66 -14.80
CA ILE A 102 18.23 3.07 -14.41
C ILE A 102 19.32 3.93 -15.07
N PRO A 103 20.17 4.63 -14.30
CA PRO A 103 21.33 5.30 -14.88
C PRO A 103 22.40 4.26 -15.26
N ASP A 104 23.04 4.48 -16.41
CA ASP A 104 24.24 3.75 -16.87
C ASP A 104 25.42 3.88 -15.90
#